data_AF-A0A512BQN7-F1
#
_entry.id   AF-A0A512BQN7-F1
#
_cell.length_a   1.000
_cell.length_b   1.000
_cell.length_c   1.000
_cell.angle_alpha   90.00
_cell.angle_beta   90.00
_cell.angle_gamma   90.00
#
_symmetry.space_group_name_H-M   'P 1'
#
loop_
_entity.id
_entity.type
_entity.pdbx_description
1 polymer ?
#
loop_
_entity_poly.entity_id
_entity_poly.type
_entity_poly.pdbx_seq_one_letter_code
_entity_poly.pdbx_strand_id
1 'polypeptide(L)'
;MNTVFNISAVAALGSLTAAGCASRSGEVSAAYVSSATYSSYNCRELGQEAQRVSSAAAAAAGVQDSQRTKDTVATTAAIVIFWPAAFFVGGDNAQTAELARLKGHMQAIEEASIQKKCGINFHRA
;
A
#
# COMPACT_ATOMS: atom_id res chain seq x y z
N MET A 1 -74.53 -3.66 -14.34
CA MET A 1 -73.87 -4.64 -13.46
C MET A 1 -72.40 -4.67 -13.84
N ASN A 2 -71.53 -3.91 -13.15
CA ASN A 2 -70.74 -4.32 -11.98
C ASN A 2 -69.86 -5.54 -12.34
N THR A 3 -68.52 -5.51 -12.30
CA THR A 3 -67.69 -5.12 -11.14
C THR A 3 -66.19 -4.95 -11.50
N VAL A 4 -65.62 -3.83 -10.98
CA VAL A 4 -64.27 -3.55 -10.44
C VAL A 4 -62.97 -3.96 -11.13
N PHE A 5 -62.18 -2.91 -11.40
CA PHE A 5 -60.73 -2.85 -11.58
C PHE A 5 -59.96 -3.50 -10.43
N ASN A 6 -59.04 -4.42 -10.75
CA ASN A 6 -57.96 -4.84 -9.84
C ASN A 6 -56.65 -4.15 -10.26
N ILE A 7 -56.31 -3.08 -9.56
CA ILE A 7 -55.00 -2.44 -9.62
C ILE A 7 -54.08 -3.26 -8.71
N SER A 8 -53.39 -4.26 -9.27
CA SER A 8 -52.22 -4.87 -8.60
C SER A 8 -50.98 -4.14 -9.07
N ALA A 9 -50.41 -3.38 -8.15
CA ALA A 9 -49.24 -2.53 -8.32
C ALA A 9 -48.02 -3.30 -8.81
N VAL A 10 -47.50 -2.94 -9.98
CA VAL A 10 -46.17 -3.31 -10.44
C VAL A 10 -45.54 -2.07 -11.05
N ALA A 11 -44.91 -1.23 -10.24
CA ALA A 11 -44.03 -0.19 -10.75
C ALA A 11 -42.97 0.20 -9.72
N ALA A 12 -41.74 -0.18 -10.09
CA ALA A 12 -40.53 0.62 -9.97
C ALA A 12 -39.68 0.55 -8.69
N LEU A 13 -38.37 0.57 -9.00
CA LEU A 13 -37.24 1.10 -8.23
C LEU A 13 -36.51 0.13 -7.29
N GLY A 14 -35.28 -0.18 -7.68
CA GLY A 14 -34.24 -0.55 -6.72
C GLY A 14 -33.24 -1.60 -7.19
N SER A 15 -32.67 -1.49 -8.39
CA SER A 15 -31.39 -2.14 -8.67
C SER A 15 -30.32 -1.46 -7.81
N LEU A 16 -30.16 -1.92 -6.57
CA LEU A 16 -29.00 -1.65 -5.74
C LEU A 16 -27.81 -2.34 -6.42
N THR A 17 -27.20 -1.64 -7.37
CA THR A 17 -25.84 -1.94 -7.78
C THR A 17 -24.97 -1.73 -6.55
N ALA A 18 -24.54 -2.82 -5.94
CA ALA A 18 -23.45 -2.83 -4.99
C ALA A 18 -22.18 -2.36 -5.74
N ALA A 19 -22.02 -1.03 -5.88
CA ALA A 19 -20.77 -0.43 -6.28
C ALA A 19 -19.77 -0.72 -5.16
N GLY A 20 -18.76 -1.53 -5.52
CA GLY A 20 -17.90 -2.21 -4.58
C GLY A 20 -17.18 -1.30 -3.58
N CYS A 21 -17.27 -1.68 -2.31
CA CYS A 21 -16.10 -1.66 -1.43
C CYS A 21 -15.37 -3.00 -1.57
N ALA A 22 -15.01 -3.36 -2.81
CA ALA A 22 -14.01 -4.40 -3.02
C ALA A 22 -12.66 -3.75 -2.68
N SER A 23 -12.24 -3.82 -1.41
CA SER A 23 -10.81 -3.78 -1.11
C SER A 23 -10.17 -4.77 -2.08
N ARG A 24 -9.23 -4.32 -2.92
CA ARG A 24 -8.62 -5.16 -3.95
C ARG A 24 -8.13 -6.44 -3.28
N SER A 25 -8.90 -7.49 -3.50
CA SER A 25 -8.75 -8.80 -2.89
C SER A 25 -7.46 -9.39 -3.46
N GLY A 26 -6.42 -9.46 -2.62
CA GLY A 26 -5.15 -10.06 -2.98
C GLY A 26 -3.91 -9.35 -2.43
N GLU A 27 -3.98 -8.10 -1.96
CA GLU A 27 -2.79 -7.43 -1.40
C GLU A 27 -2.77 -7.45 0.14
N VAL A 28 -1.57 -7.36 0.71
CA VAL A 28 -1.39 -7.19 2.16
C VAL A 28 -1.99 -5.84 2.58
N SER A 29 -2.94 -5.84 3.51
CA SER A 29 -3.47 -4.59 4.06
C SER A 29 -2.38 -3.89 4.88
N ALA A 30 -2.07 -2.64 4.53
CA ALA A 30 -1.11 -1.86 5.30
C ALA A 30 -1.69 -1.52 6.68
N ALA A 31 -0.92 -1.73 7.74
CA ALA A 31 -1.24 -1.16 9.04
C ALA A 31 -1.11 0.37 8.95
N TYR A 32 -1.97 1.09 9.67
CA TYR A 32 -1.89 2.55 9.70
C TYR A 32 -0.62 3.00 10.44
N VAL A 33 0.21 3.78 9.76
CA VAL A 33 1.36 4.49 10.32
C VAL A 33 1.31 5.93 9.81
N SER A 34 1.46 6.91 10.71
CA SER A 34 1.44 8.32 10.34
C SER A 34 2.78 8.76 9.73
N SER A 35 2.74 9.52 8.64
CA SER A 35 3.94 10.19 8.08
C SER A 35 4.57 11.22 9.03
N ALA A 36 3.81 11.72 10.02
CA ALA A 36 4.34 12.61 11.06
C ALA A 36 5.47 11.97 11.88
N THR A 37 5.50 10.63 11.99
CA THR A 37 6.58 9.87 12.63
C THR A 37 7.94 10.15 11.96
N TYR A 38 7.94 10.49 10.67
CA TYR A 38 9.15 10.78 9.88
C TYR A 38 9.36 12.27 9.60
N SER A 39 8.61 13.15 10.28
CA SER A 39 8.67 14.60 10.05
C SER A 39 10.04 15.23 10.33
N SER A 40 10.82 14.66 11.25
CA SER A 40 12.18 15.13 11.57
C SER A 40 13.26 14.65 10.60
N TYR A 41 12.95 13.70 9.71
CA TYR A 41 13.94 13.08 8.84
C TYR A 41 14.26 14.00 7.65
N ASN A 42 15.53 14.07 7.26
CA ASN A 42 15.93 14.63 5.97
C ASN A 42 15.82 13.58 4.84
N CYS A 43 15.99 14.00 3.59
CA CYS A 43 15.82 13.11 2.44
C CYS A 43 16.78 11.92 2.43
N ARG A 44 17.99 12.08 2.96
CA ARG A 44 18.95 10.98 3.10
C ARG A 44 18.48 9.97 4.15
N GLU A 45 18.02 10.46 5.29
CA GLU A 45 17.47 9.62 6.37
C GLU A 45 16.20 8.89 5.92
N LEU A 46 15.32 9.55 5.17
CA LEU A 46 14.14 8.90 4.58
C LEU A 46 14.52 7.78 3.61
N GLY A 47 15.52 8.00 2.75
CA GLY A 47 16.02 6.96 1.84
C GLY A 47 16.62 5.77 2.60
N GLN A 48 17.42 6.04 3.64
CA GLN A 48 18.01 4.99 4.48
C GLN A 48 16.95 4.18 5.21
N GLU A 49 15.95 4.85 5.79
CA GLU A 49 14.87 4.19 6.50
C GLU A 49 13.96 3.40 5.56
N ALA A 50 13.68 3.93 4.36
CA ALA A 50 12.96 3.19 3.33
C ALA A 50 13.71 1.91 2.93
N GLN A 51 15.03 1.98 2.75
CA GLN A 51 15.85 0.79 2.46
C GLN A 51 15.80 -0.23 3.59
N ARG A 52 15.84 0.22 4.85
CA ARG A 52 15.74 -0.65 6.03
C ARG A 52 14.37 -1.33 6.12
N VAL A 53 13.28 -0.62 5.87
CA VAL A 53 11.93 -1.20 5.86
C VAL A 53 11.76 -2.18 4.70
N SER A 54 12.34 -1.87 3.54
CA SER A 54 12.32 -2.76 2.36
C SER A 54 13.01 -4.09 2.66
N SER A 55 14.23 -4.05 3.19
CA SER A 55 14.98 -5.27 3.52
C SER A 55 14.32 -6.09 4.63
N ALA A 56 13.73 -5.43 5.63
CA ALA A 56 12.96 -6.10 6.67
C ALA A 56 11.72 -6.81 6.10
N ALA A 57 11.02 -6.18 5.15
CA ALA A 57 9.85 -6.77 4.51
C ALA A 57 10.20 -7.95 3.60
N ALA A 58 11.31 -7.88 2.86
CA ALA A 58 11.83 -9.02 2.10
C ALA A 58 12.16 -10.22 3.01
N ALA A 59 12.87 -9.96 4.11
CA ALA A 59 13.20 -10.99 5.10
C ALA A 59 11.95 -11.59 5.76
N ALA A 60 10.98 -10.74 6.15
CA ALA A 60 9.72 -11.18 6.74
C ALA A 60 8.88 -12.04 5.78
N ALA A 61 8.99 -11.78 4.47
CA ALA A 61 8.34 -12.57 3.43
C ALA A 61 9.10 -13.87 3.08
N GLY A 62 10.25 -14.13 3.71
CA GLY A 62 11.11 -15.28 3.37
C GLY A 62 11.74 -15.17 1.98
N VAL A 63 11.74 -13.97 1.40
CA VAL A 63 12.34 -13.70 0.09
C VAL A 63 13.80 -13.34 0.31
N GLN A 64 14.69 -14.14 -0.26
CA GLN A 64 16.10 -13.79 -0.39
C GLN A 64 16.21 -12.76 -1.52
N ASP A 65 15.73 -11.54 -1.26
CA ASP A 65 15.67 -10.51 -2.28
C ASP A 65 17.10 -10.07 -2.59
N SER A 66 17.64 -10.57 -3.71
CA SER A 66 18.97 -10.23 -4.22
C SER A 66 19.07 -8.79 -4.73
N GLN A 67 18.01 -8.00 -4.54
CA GLN A 67 17.92 -6.61 -4.96
C GLN A 67 18.88 -5.78 -4.12
N ARG A 68 20.03 -5.56 -4.76
CA ARG A 68 21.15 -4.79 -4.27
C ARG A 68 20.65 -3.50 -3.61
N THR A 69 20.92 -3.37 -2.31
CA THR A 69 21.16 -2.08 -1.68
C THR A 69 22.24 -1.39 -2.51
N LYS A 70 21.86 -0.69 -3.58
CA LYS A 70 22.77 0.23 -4.25
C LYS A 70 22.99 1.31 -3.23
N ASP A 71 24.24 1.48 -2.82
CA ASP A 71 24.66 2.48 -1.83
C ASP A 71 23.81 3.74 -2.00
N THR A 72 22.99 4.03 -0.99
CA THR A 72 22.02 5.14 -0.96
C THR A 72 22.71 6.52 -0.91
N VAL A 73 23.97 6.58 -1.36
CA VAL A 73 24.78 7.78 -1.54
C VAL A 73 24.59 8.25 -2.99
N ALA A 74 23.35 8.52 -3.37
CA ALA A 74 23.07 9.12 -4.66
C ALA A 74 23.11 10.64 -4.49
N THR A 75 24.32 11.21 -4.49
CA THR A 75 24.53 12.66 -4.33
C THR A 75 23.98 13.45 -5.52
N THR A 76 23.66 12.79 -6.66
CA THR A 76 23.12 13.44 -7.87
C THR A 76 22.28 12.53 -8.80
N ALA A 77 21.79 11.37 -8.35
CA ALA A 77 20.88 10.52 -9.14
C ALA A 77 19.71 10.10 -8.25
N ALA A 78 18.49 9.96 -8.78
CA ALA A 78 17.32 9.66 -7.97
C ALA A 78 17.54 8.43 -7.06
N ILE A 79 17.30 8.58 -5.75
CA ILE A 79 17.31 7.44 -4.82
C ILE A 79 16.18 6.50 -5.24
N VAL A 80 16.48 5.24 -5.53
CA VAL A 80 15.47 4.23 -5.87
C VAL A 80 15.31 3.26 -4.72
N ILE A 81 14.11 3.18 -4.16
CA ILE A 81 13.72 2.25 -3.11
C ILE A 81 12.82 1.19 -3.71
N PHE A 82 13.20 -0.07 -3.53
CA PHE A 82 12.37 -1.19 -3.95
C PHE A 82 11.29 -1.49 -2.91
N TRP A 83 10.05 -1.62 -3.37
CA TRP A 83 8.97 -2.23 -2.61
C TRP A 83 8.94 -3.72 -2.89
N PRO A 84 9.05 -4.57 -1.86
CA PRO A 84 8.93 -6.02 -2.04
C PRO A 84 7.58 -6.41 -2.67
N ALA A 85 7.63 -7.32 -3.65
CA ALA A 85 6.43 -7.91 -4.27
C ALA A 85 5.50 -8.56 -3.24
N ALA A 86 6.07 -9.02 -2.12
CA ALA A 86 5.33 -9.57 -0.99
C ALA A 86 4.31 -8.60 -0.39
N PHE A 87 4.47 -7.28 -0.55
CA PHE A 87 3.44 -6.31 -0.15
C PHE A 87 2.16 -6.37 -1.01
N PHE A 88 2.26 -6.96 -2.21
CA PHE A 88 1.22 -6.97 -3.24
C PHE A 88 0.69 -8.38 -3.52
N VAL A 89 1.36 -9.43 -3.05
CA VAL A 89 0.90 -10.82 -3.18
C VAL A 89 0.32 -11.27 -1.84
N GLY A 90 -0.93 -11.72 -1.84
CA GLY A 90 -1.63 -12.26 -0.68
C GLY A 90 -1.48 -13.78 -0.61
N GLY A 91 -1.26 -14.29 0.59
CA GLY A 91 -1.10 -15.72 0.89
C GLY A 91 -0.75 -15.94 2.36
N ASP A 92 -0.70 -17.19 2.82
CA ASP A 92 -0.56 -17.55 4.25
C ASP A 92 0.68 -16.93 4.93
N ASN A 93 1.77 -16.73 4.19
CA ASN A 93 3.01 -16.10 4.68
C ASN A 93 3.11 -14.59 4.38
N ALA A 94 2.23 -14.05 3.53
CA ALA A 94 2.22 -12.64 3.15
C ALA A 94 1.22 -11.82 3.96
N GLN A 95 0.24 -12.45 4.60
CA GLN A 95 -0.74 -11.78 5.47
C GLN A 95 -0.28 -11.73 6.93
N THR A 96 1.03 -11.63 7.20
CA THR A 96 1.52 -11.50 8.57
C THR A 96 1.29 -10.08 9.08
N ALA A 97 0.95 -9.96 10.37
CA ALA A 97 0.83 -8.66 11.03
C ALA A 97 2.11 -7.82 10.89
N GLU A 98 3.26 -8.49 10.81
CA GLU A 98 4.55 -7.84 10.59
C GLU A 98 4.66 -7.26 9.18
N LEU A 99 4.28 -7.99 8.13
CA LEU A 99 4.34 -7.46 6.76
C LEU A 99 3.34 -6.32 6.55
N ALA A 100 2.16 -6.38 7.18
CA ALA A 100 1.20 -5.28 7.23
C ALA A 100 1.79 -4.02 7.89
N ARG A 101 2.48 -4.19 9.03
CA ARG A 101 3.16 -3.11 9.74
C ARG A 101 4.26 -2.48 8.89
N LEU A 102 5.10 -3.30 8.26
CA LEU A 102 6.18 -2.84 7.39
C LEU A 102 5.66 -2.12 6.14
N LYS A 103 4.56 -2.59 5.53
CA LYS A 103 3.89 -1.89 4.42
C LYS A 103 3.40 -0.50 4.86
N GLY A 104 2.83 -0.40 6.05
CA GLY A 104 2.42 0.88 6.66
C GLY A 104 3.57 1.86 6.84
N HIS A 105 4.68 1.41 7.40
CA HIS A 105 5.89 2.23 7.52
C HIS A 105 6.42 2.69 6.16
N MET A 106 6.46 1.79 5.17
CA MET A 106 6.92 2.15 3.83
C MET A 106 6.05 3.25 3.19
N GLN A 107 4.72 3.15 3.33
CA GLN A 107 3.79 4.17 2.85
C GLN A 107 3.99 5.52 3.55
N ALA A 108 4.17 5.50 4.87
CA ALA A 108 4.41 6.71 5.65
C ALA A 108 5.75 7.41 5.27
N ILE A 109 6.79 6.63 4.95
CA ILE A 109 8.07 7.15 4.46
C ILE A 109 7.93 7.73 3.05
N GLU A 110 7.20 7.04 2.16
CA GLU A 110 6.89 7.54 0.82
C GLU A 110 6.15 8.88 0.87
N GLU A 111 5.12 8.97 1.73
CA GLU A 111 4.36 10.21 1.92
C GLU A 111 5.25 11.34 2.46
N ALA A 112 6.06 11.08 3.49
CA ALA A 112 7.00 12.06 4.03
C ALA A 112 8.02 12.53 2.98
N SER A 113 8.50 11.63 2.12
CA SER A 113 9.39 11.93 1.00
C SER A 113 8.73 12.84 -0.04
N ILE A 114 7.46 12.60 -0.36
CA ILE A 114 6.67 13.46 -1.28
C ILE A 114 6.50 14.85 -0.68
N GLN A 115 6.08 14.94 0.59
CA GLN A 115 5.89 16.22 1.29
C GLN A 115 7.18 17.06 1.33
N LYS A 116 8.34 16.40 1.52
CA LYS A 116 9.66 17.03 1.55
C LYS A 116 10.33 17.15 0.17
N LYS A 117 9.68 16.70 -0.90
CA LYS A 117 10.18 16.74 -2.29
C LYS A 117 11.55 16.08 -2.47
N CYS A 118 11.75 14.93 -1.83
CA CYS A 118 13.06 14.26 -1.81
C CYS A 118 13.46 13.58 -3.12
N GLY A 119 12.57 13.47 -4.10
CA GLY A 119 12.87 12.85 -5.39
C GLY A 119 13.19 11.34 -5.30
N ILE A 120 12.79 10.69 -4.22
CA ILE A 120 12.95 9.24 -4.03
C ILE A 120 11.92 8.53 -4.91
N ASN A 121 12.39 7.59 -5.73
CA ASN A 121 11.56 6.73 -6.56
C ASN A 121 11.24 5.43 -5.81
N PHE A 122 9.97 5.17 -5.51
CA PHE A 122 9.53 3.92 -4.89
C PHE A 122 9.11 2.94 -5.99
N HIS A 123 10.02 2.05 -6.37
CA HIS A 123 9.81 1.06 -7.41
C HIS A 123 9.06 -0.15 -6.87
N ARG A 124 7.86 -0.39 -7.37
CA ARG A 124 7.01 -1.53 -6.98
C ARG A 124 7.36 -2.74 -7.84
N ALA A 125 7.90 -3.78 -7.21
CA ALA A 125 8.24 -5.05 -7.83
C ALA A 125 7.08 -6.05 -7.77
#